data_AF-A0A5U4HSY5-F1
#
_entry.id   AF-A0A5U4HSY5-F1
#
_cell.length_a   1.000
_cell.length_b   1.000
_cell.length_c   1.000
_cell.angle_alpha   90.00
_cell.angle_beta   90.00
_cell.angle_gamma   90.00
#
_symmetry.space_group_name_H-M   'P 1'
#
loop_
_entity.id
_entity.type
_entity.pdbx_description
1 polymer ?
#
loop_
_entity_poly.entity_id
_entity_poly.type
_entity_poly.pdbx_seq_one_letter_code
_entity_poly.pdbx_strand_id
1 'polypeptide(L)'
;DSLLPPPVAGLMNGLPLAHELLAHVRDPALQPHSINLTQLPLSEADRLFLARLCGHGNIQIRISGYGESQINATALRHLWHVRCLDALKGPLLDSYEICPLPELVLAAPEDLADSRQRLDEVCRWLETH
;
A
#
# COMPACT_ATOMS: atom_id res chain seq x y z
N ASP A 1 23.27 6.13 5.04
CA ASP A 1 23.74 5.64 3.73
C ASP A 1 23.79 4.12 3.55
N SER A 2 23.95 3.28 4.57
CA SER A 2 24.14 1.82 4.35
C SER A 2 22.90 1.02 3.90
N LEU A 3 21.76 1.67 3.63
CA LEU A 3 20.50 1.01 3.23
C LEU A 3 20.14 1.25 1.76
N LEU A 4 20.83 2.17 1.07
CA LEU A 4 20.52 2.43 -0.34
C LEU A 4 21.10 1.31 -1.21
N PRO A 5 20.30 0.73 -2.12
CA PRO A 5 20.83 -0.19 -3.10
C PRO A 5 21.81 0.54 -4.05
N PRO A 6 22.68 -0.19 -4.75
CA PRO A 6 23.55 0.43 -5.74
C PRO A 6 22.71 1.13 -6.83
N PRO A 7 23.12 2.33 -7.28
CA PRO A 7 22.40 3.04 -8.32
C PRO A 7 22.34 2.21 -9.60
N VAL A 8 21.20 2.27 -10.28
CA VAL A 8 20.95 1.62 -11.57
C VAL A 8 21.19 2.62 -12.69
N ALA A 9 21.72 2.18 -13.83
CA ALA A 9 21.84 3.04 -14.99
C ALA A 9 20.46 3.54 -15.44
N GLY A 10 20.33 4.84 -15.72
CA GLY A 10 19.07 5.46 -16.14
C GLY A 10 18.19 5.99 -14.99
N LEU A 11 18.70 6.05 -13.76
CA LEU A 11 17.99 6.73 -12.66
C LEU A 11 17.73 8.21 -12.99
N MET A 12 16.51 8.66 -12.70
CA MET A 12 16.10 10.06 -12.82
C MET A 12 15.67 10.59 -11.45
N ASN A 13 14.61 10.03 -10.87
CA ASN A 13 13.98 10.52 -9.63
C ASN A 13 14.00 9.50 -8.49
N GLY A 14 14.59 8.30 -8.67
CA GLY A 14 14.57 7.24 -7.65
C GLY A 14 15.37 7.59 -6.38
N LEU A 15 16.50 8.29 -6.52
CA LEU A 15 17.35 8.71 -5.39
C LEU A 15 16.66 9.69 -4.42
N PRO A 16 16.09 10.83 -4.87
CA PRO A 16 15.40 11.73 -3.96
C PRO A 16 14.19 11.06 -3.27
N LEU A 17 13.43 10.24 -4.00
CA LEU A 17 12.31 9.50 -3.42
C LEU A 17 12.76 8.47 -2.37
N ALA A 18 13.87 7.79 -2.61
CA ALA A 18 14.46 6.88 -1.62
C ALA A 18 14.85 7.60 -0.33
N HIS A 19 15.45 8.80 -0.44
CA HIS A 19 15.78 9.59 0.74
C HIS A 19 14.53 10.03 1.51
N GLU A 20 13.48 10.46 0.80
CA GLU A 20 12.20 10.83 1.39
C GLU A 20 11.56 9.66 2.14
N LEU A 21 11.44 8.50 1.49
CA LEU A 21 10.91 7.28 2.11
C LEU A 21 11.70 6.91 3.38
N LEU A 22 13.03 6.88 3.30
CA LEU A 22 13.87 6.53 4.43
C LEU A 22 13.83 7.57 5.56
N ALA A 23 13.61 8.85 5.24
CA ALA A 23 13.46 9.89 6.26
C ALA A 23 12.17 9.66 7.07
N HIS A 24 11.05 9.45 6.39
CA HIS A 24 9.76 9.19 7.06
C HIS A 24 9.72 7.84 7.78
N VAL A 25 10.35 6.79 7.25
CA VAL A 25 10.44 5.48 7.92
C VAL A 25 11.26 5.55 9.21
N ARG A 26 12.28 6.41 9.27
CA ARG A 26 13.14 6.56 10.46
C ARG A 26 12.48 7.33 11.59
N ASP A 27 11.49 8.16 11.30
CA ASP A 27 10.76 8.93 12.31
C ASP A 27 9.26 8.61 12.26
N PRO A 28 8.83 7.48 12.87
CA PRO A 28 7.43 7.08 12.87
C PRO A 28 6.50 8.01 13.65
N ALA A 29 7.03 9.02 14.36
CA ALA A 29 6.21 10.04 15.02
C ALA A 29 5.70 11.09 14.02
N LEU A 30 6.25 11.13 12.80
CA LEU A 30 5.69 11.92 11.70
C LEU A 30 4.30 11.41 11.32
N GLN A 31 3.46 12.32 10.83
CA GLN A 31 2.15 12.00 10.29
C GLN A 31 2.25 10.96 9.15
N PRO A 32 1.17 10.20 8.88
CA PRO A 32 1.12 9.31 7.73
C PRO A 32 1.57 10.03 6.46
N HIS A 33 2.40 9.35 5.67
CA HIS A 33 2.98 9.93 4.46
C HIS A 33 2.70 9.04 3.26
N SER A 34 2.45 9.64 2.10
CA SER A 34 2.18 8.91 0.87
C SER A 34 2.91 9.54 -0.30
N ILE A 35 3.54 8.70 -1.12
CA ILE A 35 4.19 9.09 -2.37
C ILE A 35 3.44 8.42 -3.51
N ASN A 36 2.75 9.22 -4.32
CA ASN A 36 2.01 8.76 -5.50
C ASN A 36 2.94 8.63 -6.72
N LEU A 37 3.37 7.40 -7.02
CA LEU A 37 4.30 7.08 -8.11
C LEU A 37 3.66 7.24 -9.50
N THR A 38 2.33 7.13 -9.61
CA THR A 38 1.61 7.33 -10.88
C THR A 38 1.69 8.78 -11.36
N GLN A 39 1.78 9.74 -10.43
CA GLN A 39 1.83 11.17 -10.75
C GLN A 39 3.24 11.70 -10.97
N LEU A 40 4.26 10.86 -10.81
CA LEU A 40 5.66 11.25 -10.92
C LEU A 40 6.29 10.75 -12.22
N PRO A 41 7.20 11.53 -12.84
CA PRO A 41 7.97 11.06 -13.98
C PRO A 41 9.02 10.06 -13.48
N LEU A 42 8.69 8.77 -13.56
CA LEU A 42 9.57 7.66 -13.14
C LEU A 42 10.01 6.83 -14.33
N SER A 43 11.33 6.66 -14.46
CA SER A 43 11.90 5.66 -15.35
C SER A 43 11.70 4.24 -14.80
N GLU A 44 11.88 3.24 -15.64
CA GLU A 44 11.93 1.84 -15.20
C GLU A 44 13.05 1.59 -14.18
N ALA A 45 14.19 2.27 -14.36
CA ALA A 45 15.32 2.21 -13.43
C ALA A 45 14.94 2.75 -12.04
N ASP A 46 14.15 3.83 -11.97
CA ASP A 46 13.65 4.38 -10.70
C ASP A 46 12.74 3.38 -9.98
N ARG A 47 11.82 2.76 -10.72
CA ARG A 47 10.90 1.75 -10.17
C ARG A 47 11.66 0.54 -9.63
N LEU A 48 12.64 0.03 -10.38
CA LEU A 48 13.46 -1.09 -9.96
C LEU A 48 14.31 -0.74 -8.73
N PHE A 49 14.88 0.45 -8.70
CA PHE A 49 15.68 0.94 -7.58
C PHE A 49 14.85 1.05 -6.30
N LEU A 50 13.66 1.66 -6.37
CA LEU A 50 12.74 1.77 -5.25
C LEU A 50 12.24 0.38 -4.79
N ALA A 51 11.90 -0.51 -5.72
CA ALA A 51 11.49 -1.88 -5.38
C ALA A 51 12.60 -2.65 -4.64
N ARG A 52 13.87 -2.50 -5.05
CA ARG A 52 15.02 -3.09 -4.37
C ARG A 52 15.27 -2.50 -2.99
N LEU A 53 15.11 -1.18 -2.85
CA LEU A 53 15.25 -0.49 -1.57
C LEU A 53 14.18 -0.95 -0.57
N CYS A 54 12.93 -0.95 -0.99
CA CYS A 54 11.80 -1.29 -0.14
C CYS A 54 11.77 -2.80 0.19
N GLY A 55 12.16 -3.64 -0.77
CA GLY A 55 12.10 -5.09 -0.63
C GLY A 55 10.66 -5.62 -0.45
N HIS A 56 10.56 -6.91 -0.11
CA HIS A 56 9.27 -7.57 0.11
C HIS A 56 9.07 -7.88 1.59
N GLY A 57 7.88 -7.56 2.10
CA GLY A 57 7.41 -8.00 3.40
C GLY A 57 6.59 -9.28 3.30
N ASN A 58 6.06 -9.72 4.45
CA ASN A 58 5.36 -11.00 4.58
C ASN A 58 3.83 -10.87 4.56
N ILE A 59 3.31 -9.66 4.35
CA ILE A 59 1.86 -9.38 4.35
C ILE A 59 1.47 -8.93 2.96
N GLN A 60 0.47 -9.60 2.39
CA GLN A 60 -0.20 -9.21 1.17
C GLN A 60 -1.70 -9.16 1.43
N ILE A 61 -2.32 -8.03 1.10
CA ILE A 61 -3.75 -7.81 1.20
C ILE A 61 -4.27 -7.58 -0.21
N ARG A 62 -5.37 -8.25 -0.53
CA ARG A 62 -6.06 -8.14 -1.81
C ARG A 62 -7.50 -7.76 -1.54
N ILE A 63 -7.94 -6.68 -2.17
CA ILE A 63 -9.33 -6.21 -2.12
C ILE A 63 -9.91 -6.38 -3.51
N SER A 64 -11.01 -7.14 -3.59
CA SER A 64 -11.71 -7.43 -4.84
C SER A 64 -13.14 -6.92 -4.77
N GLY A 65 -13.53 -6.11 -5.75
CA GLY A 65 -14.87 -5.54 -5.92
C GLY A 65 -15.04 -4.99 -7.33
N TYR A 66 -15.43 -3.71 -7.48
CA TYR A 66 -15.49 -3.02 -8.78
C TYR A 66 -14.11 -2.83 -9.46
N GLY A 67 -13.03 -3.07 -8.73
CA GLY A 67 -11.66 -3.13 -9.21
C GLY A 67 -10.83 -4.06 -8.33
N GLU A 68 -9.54 -4.18 -8.64
CA GLU A 68 -8.59 -4.98 -7.85
C GLU A 68 -7.58 -4.04 -7.19
N SER A 69 -7.46 -4.13 -5.87
CA SER A 69 -6.38 -3.46 -5.13
C SER A 69 -5.44 -4.49 -4.52
N GLN A 70 -4.15 -4.23 -4.65
CA GLN A 70 -3.06 -5.02 -4.07
C GLN A 70 -2.27 -4.13 -3.12
N ILE A 71 -2.22 -4.51 -1.86
CA ILE A 71 -1.51 -3.80 -0.80
C ILE A 71 -0.48 -4.77 -0.24
N ASN A 72 0.81 -4.48 -0.45
CA ASN A 72 1.90 -5.35 -0.01
C ASN A 72 2.73 -4.64 1.03
N ALA A 73 3.01 -5.31 2.15
CA ALA A 73 4.05 -4.83 3.05
C ALA A 73 5.41 -4.91 2.36
N THR A 74 6.27 -3.95 2.64
CA THR A 74 7.67 -3.97 2.22
C THR A 74 8.54 -4.58 3.33
N ALA A 75 9.85 -4.71 3.09
CA ALA A 75 10.78 -5.11 4.15
C ALA A 75 11.01 -3.98 5.17
N LEU A 76 10.61 -2.74 4.85
CA LEU A 76 10.69 -1.60 5.74
C LEU A 76 9.41 -1.50 6.60
N ARG A 77 9.60 -1.27 7.90
CA ARG A 77 8.50 -1.21 8.86
C ARG A 77 7.52 -0.09 8.50
N HIS A 78 6.23 -0.41 8.53
CA HIS A 78 5.11 0.50 8.26
C HIS A 78 5.11 1.10 6.85
N LEU A 79 5.94 0.59 5.93
CA LEU A 79 5.94 1.00 4.54
C LEU A 79 5.19 -0.04 3.71
N TRP A 80 4.16 0.43 3.01
CA TRP A 80 3.26 -0.35 2.19
C TRP A 80 3.36 0.08 0.73
N HIS A 81 3.31 -0.89 -0.17
CA HIS A 81 3.16 -0.67 -1.60
C HIS A 81 1.71 -0.92 -1.99
N VAL A 82 0.99 0.15 -2.32
CA VAL A 82 -0.44 0.14 -2.66
C VAL A 82 -0.58 0.30 -4.17
N ARG A 83 -1.27 -0.65 -4.80
CA ARG A 83 -1.59 -0.61 -6.23
C ARG A 83 -3.08 -0.84 -6.44
N CYS A 84 -3.73 0.09 -7.10
CA CYS A 84 -5.11 -0.07 -7.55
C CYS A 84 -5.12 -0.27 -9.07
N LEU A 85 -5.85 -1.27 -9.51
CA LEU A 85 -6.00 -1.63 -10.91
C LEU A 85 -7.42 -1.33 -11.38
N ASP A 86 -7.54 -0.87 -12.63
CA ASP A 86 -8.82 -0.75 -13.30
C ASP A 86 -9.39 -2.14 -13.71
N ALA A 87 -10.58 -2.15 -14.29
CA ALA A 87 -11.24 -3.37 -14.76
C ALA A 87 -10.48 -4.11 -15.88
N LEU A 88 -9.61 -3.43 -16.62
CA LEU A 88 -8.74 -3.98 -17.67
C LEU A 88 -7.34 -4.34 -17.12
N LYS A 89 -7.14 -4.26 -15.80
CA LYS A 89 -5.87 -4.50 -15.09
C LYS A 89 -4.78 -3.45 -15.39
N GLY A 90 -5.16 -2.27 -15.88
CA GLY A 90 -4.27 -1.12 -15.98
C GLY A 90 -4.02 -0.47 -14.61
N PRO A 91 -2.83 0.10 -14.35
CA PRO A 91 -2.53 0.78 -13.08
C PRO A 91 -3.31 2.10 -12.98
N LEU A 92 -4.24 2.18 -12.02
CA LEU A 92 -4.96 3.40 -11.68
C LEU A 92 -4.21 4.21 -10.61
N LEU A 93 -3.62 3.52 -9.64
CA LEU A 93 -2.80 4.09 -8.58
C LEU A 93 -1.62 3.15 -8.30
N ASP A 94 -0.45 3.74 -8.08
CA ASP A 94 0.76 3.09 -7.62
C ASP A 94 1.39 4.03 -6.59
N SER A 95 1.40 3.65 -5.32
CA SER A 95 1.88 4.49 -4.22
C SER A 95 2.67 3.72 -3.17
N TYR A 96 3.61 4.43 -2.54
CA TYR A 96 4.20 4.00 -1.29
C TYR A 96 3.56 4.76 -0.14
N GLU A 97 3.04 4.05 0.86
CA GLU A 97 2.36 4.63 2.02
C GLU A 97 3.07 4.24 3.31
N ILE A 98 3.41 5.23 4.12
CA ILE A 98 4.09 5.09 5.40
C ILE A 98 3.06 5.32 6.50
N CYS A 99 2.53 4.22 7.02
CA CYS A 99 1.47 4.22 8.02
C CYS A 99 1.39 2.83 8.72
N PRO A 100 0.78 2.75 9.92
CA PRO A 100 0.58 1.46 10.58
C PRO A 100 -0.24 0.48 9.72
N LEU A 101 -1.27 0.99 9.05
CA LEU A 101 -2.11 0.26 8.10
C LEU A 101 -2.71 1.26 7.09
N PRO A 102 -2.69 0.96 5.78
CA PRO A 102 -3.30 1.83 4.76
C PRO A 102 -4.80 2.00 4.98
N GLU A 103 -5.29 3.22 4.77
CA GLU A 103 -6.71 3.57 4.96
C GLU A 103 -7.62 2.72 4.07
N LEU A 104 -7.16 2.39 2.85
CA LEU A 104 -7.87 1.53 1.90
C LEU A 104 -8.22 0.14 2.47
N VAL A 105 -7.48 -0.33 3.48
CA VAL A 105 -7.72 -1.64 4.12
C VAL A 105 -8.81 -1.57 5.19
N LEU A 106 -9.08 -0.39 5.75
CA LEU A 106 -10.03 -0.23 6.84
C LEU A 106 -11.46 -0.37 6.31
N ALA A 107 -12.26 -1.21 6.98
CA ALA A 107 -13.70 -1.23 6.77
C ALA A 107 -14.30 0.06 7.33
N ALA A 108 -15.25 0.65 6.60
CA ALA A 108 -15.95 1.82 7.06
C ALA A 108 -16.81 1.46 8.30
N PRO A 109 -17.04 2.38 9.25
CA PRO A 109 -17.87 2.12 10.42
C PRO A 109 -19.28 1.61 10.08
N GLU A 110 -19.85 2.12 8.98
CA GLU A 110 -21.14 1.68 8.44
C GLU A 110 -21.11 0.21 7.96
N ASP A 111 -20.05 -0.24 7.28
CA ASP A 111 -19.91 -1.62 6.82
C ASP A 111 -19.86 -2.60 7.99
N LEU A 112 -19.21 -2.19 9.09
CA LEU A 112 -19.14 -2.98 10.33
C LEU A 112 -20.50 -3.05 11.02
N ALA A 113 -21.22 -1.92 11.10
CA ALA A 113 -22.56 -1.87 11.69
C ALA A 113 -23.55 -2.73 10.88
N ASP A 114 -23.54 -2.61 9.57
CA ASP A 114 -24.34 -3.41 8.63
C ASP A 114 -24.03 -4.90 8.76
N SER A 115 -22.73 -5.25 8.82
CA SER A 115 -22.30 -6.64 8.99
C SER A 115 -22.77 -7.21 10.32
N ARG A 116 -22.74 -6.43 11.40
CA ARG A 116 -23.29 -6.84 12.71
C ARG A 116 -24.78 -7.14 12.61
N GLN A 117 -25.56 -6.24 12.00
CA GLN A 117 -26.99 -6.45 11.84
C GLN A 117 -27.30 -7.73 11.04
N ARG A 118 -26.60 -7.93 9.91
CA ARG A 118 -26.79 -9.13 9.08
C ARG A 118 -26.43 -10.41 9.84
N LEU A 119 -25.38 -10.38 10.67
CA LEU A 119 -25.03 -11.52 11.53
C LEU A 119 -26.12 -11.79 12.57
N ASP A 120 -26.69 -10.77 13.20
CA ASP A 120 -27.79 -10.91 14.17
C ASP A 120 -29.06 -11.50 13.52
N GLU A 121 -29.33 -11.16 12.26
CA GLU A 121 -30.42 -11.75 11.47
C GLU A 121 -30.19 -13.24 11.20
N VAL A 122 -28.97 -13.62 10.81
CA VAL A 122 -28.60 -15.02 10.58
C VAL A 122 -28.69 -15.84 11.87
N CYS A 123 -28.21 -15.31 12.99
CA CYS A 123 -28.32 -15.99 14.28
C CYS A 123 -29.78 -16.27 14.67
N ARG A 124 -30.67 -15.26 14.53
CA ARG A 124 -32.11 -15.45 14.79
C ARG A 124 -32.76 -16.49 13.87
N TRP A 125 -32.37 -16.51 12.59
CA TRP A 125 -32.85 -17.51 11.65
C TRP A 125 -32.47 -18.93 12.08
N LEU A 126 -31.23 -19.13 12.56
CA LEU A 126 -30.74 -20.41 13.09
C LEU A 126 -31.44 -20.86 14.38
N GLU A 127 -31.92 -19.94 15.22
CA GLU A 127 -32.64 -20.28 16.46
C GLU A 127 -34.10 -20.69 16.21
N THR A 128 -34.64 -20.31 15.05
CA THR A 128 -36.05 -20.52 14.69
C THR A 128 -36.27 -21.72 13.77
N HIS A 129 -35.19 -22.40 13.35
CA HIS A 129 -35.18 -23.60 12.52
C HIS A 129 -34.31 -24.68 13.17
#